data_AF-A0A8J2KW15-F1
#
_entry.id   AF-A0A8J2KW15-F1
#
_cell.length_a   1.000
_cell.length_b   1.000
_cell.length_c   1.000
_cell.angle_alpha   90.00
_cell.angle_beta   90.00
_cell.angle_gamma   90.00
#
_symmetry.space_group_name_H-M   'P 1'
#
loop_
_entity.id
_entity.type
_entity.pdbx_description
1 polymer ?
#
loop_
_entity_poly.entity_id
_entity_poly.type
_entity_poly.pdbx_seq_one_letter_code
_entity_poly.pdbx_strand_id
1 'polypeptide(L)'
;MSSGKIKVFGLRACLTIALVTTIFIASPTHSYIVQRNTAVNKLCGDERLYFNETRKCYPAKKKGPCGELMVLEPSNADENIGECNCEYIKGALMCPQRPKVLWTQESRCYYIYEQGPCKKGEWVVPHKDAAPSCESIPCPEKYEARLKEKYYFSADSRFVFPHAGKCYQSYSQEGGFCPADEIVYFVGGDSLNLHCANPNEVVCGVSYTPDMECPDHSEPDFQGGCEPVTDL
;
A
#
# COMPACT_ATOMS: atom_id res chain seq x y z
N MET A 1 -35.03 50.65 -40.54
CA MET A 1 -35.86 50.68 -41.76
C MET A 1 -34.98 50.99 -42.97
N SER A 2 -35.10 50.13 -43.99
CA SER A 2 -34.69 50.32 -45.40
C SER A 2 -33.19 50.55 -45.70
N SER A 3 -32.44 49.55 -46.17
CA SER A 3 -32.34 49.02 -47.57
C SER A 3 -31.69 49.95 -48.60
N GLY A 4 -30.77 49.38 -49.40
CA GLY A 4 -30.42 49.84 -50.74
C GLY A 4 -28.91 49.86 -51.03
N LYS A 5 -28.27 48.72 -51.36
CA LYS A 5 -28.07 48.16 -52.72
C LYS A 5 -27.01 48.89 -53.59
N ILE A 6 -25.83 48.27 -53.59
CA ILE A 6 -24.90 47.94 -54.68
C ILE A 6 -25.31 48.38 -56.10
N LYS A 7 -24.38 49.06 -56.80
CA LYS A 7 -24.31 49.16 -58.27
C LYS A 7 -23.14 48.34 -58.78
N VAL A 8 -23.41 47.44 -59.73
CA VAL A 8 -22.42 46.74 -60.56
C VAL A 8 -22.44 47.37 -61.95
N PHE A 9 -21.29 47.82 -62.42
CA PHE A 9 -20.91 48.01 -63.83
C PHE A 9 -19.51 47.38 -63.88
N GLY A 10 -19.18 46.44 -64.75
CA GLY A 10 -19.40 46.47 -66.19
C GLY A 10 -18.05 46.20 -66.85
N LEU A 11 -17.70 44.92 -66.96
CA LEU A 11 -16.96 44.24 -68.02
C LEU A 11 -15.94 45.07 -68.86
N ARG A 12 -14.69 44.60 -68.89
CA ARG A 12 -13.95 44.38 -70.14
C ARG A 12 -12.80 43.41 -69.93
N ALA A 13 -12.90 42.28 -70.63
CA ALA A 13 -11.89 41.24 -70.70
C ALA A 13 -10.67 41.71 -71.51
N CYS A 14 -9.47 41.33 -71.08
CA CYS A 14 -8.36 41.14 -71.99
C CYS A 14 -7.54 39.94 -71.51
N LEU A 15 -7.52 38.91 -72.34
CA LEU A 15 -6.94 37.59 -72.14
C LEU A 15 -5.48 37.65 -72.59
N THR A 16 -4.52 37.50 -71.69
CA THR A 16 -3.14 37.14 -72.05
C THR A 16 -2.67 36.01 -71.16
N ILE A 17 -2.59 34.82 -71.76
CA ILE A 17 -2.02 33.62 -71.16
C ILE A 17 -0.50 33.71 -71.35
N ALA A 18 0.23 33.80 -70.24
CA ALA A 18 1.66 33.53 -70.20
C ALA A 18 1.89 32.50 -69.08
N LEU A 19 2.29 31.30 -69.50
CA LEU A 19 2.71 30.20 -68.64
C LEU A 19 4.14 30.46 -68.12
N VAL A 20 4.44 29.77 -67.03
CA VAL A 20 5.77 29.26 -66.61
C VAL A 20 6.42 29.95 -65.40
N THR A 21 6.33 29.20 -64.29
CA THR A 21 7.34 28.93 -63.25
C THR A 21 7.48 29.77 -61.97
N THR A 22 7.59 28.96 -60.91
CA THR A 22 8.44 29.08 -59.71
C THR A 22 7.83 29.55 -58.38
N ILE A 23 7.73 28.55 -57.50
CA ILE A 23 7.96 28.53 -56.05
C ILE A 23 6.74 28.90 -55.19
N PHE A 24 5.94 27.87 -54.89
CA PHE A 24 5.25 27.79 -53.60
C PHE A 24 6.32 27.67 -52.51
N ILE A 25 6.62 28.77 -51.81
CA ILE A 25 7.28 28.69 -50.52
C ILE A 25 6.26 28.08 -49.58
N ALA A 26 6.33 26.76 -49.38
CA ALA A 26 5.67 26.12 -48.27
C ALA A 26 6.26 26.72 -46.99
N SER A 27 5.54 27.68 -46.39
CA SER A 27 5.84 28.16 -45.05
C SER A 27 5.93 26.94 -44.14
N PRO A 28 7.09 26.67 -43.52
CA PRO A 28 7.18 25.56 -42.60
C PRO A 28 6.25 25.91 -41.45
N THR A 29 5.17 25.14 -41.32
CA THR A 29 4.47 25.03 -40.05
C THR A 29 5.55 24.76 -39.02
N HIS A 30 5.84 25.77 -38.19
CA HIS A 30 6.58 25.55 -36.96
C HIS A 30 5.71 24.63 -36.13
N SER A 31 5.85 23.33 -36.36
CA SER A 31 5.57 22.30 -35.39
C SER A 31 6.49 22.63 -34.22
N TYR A 32 6.02 23.49 -33.31
CA TYR A 32 6.60 23.58 -32.00
C TYR A 32 6.32 22.22 -31.37
N ILE A 33 7.26 21.29 -31.57
CA ILE A 33 7.33 20.08 -30.77
C ILE A 33 7.49 20.61 -29.35
N VAL A 34 6.40 20.55 -28.58
CA VAL A 34 6.52 20.52 -27.13
C VAL A 34 7.32 19.26 -26.86
N GLN A 35 8.65 19.38 -26.80
CA GLN A 35 9.48 18.35 -26.23
C GLN A 35 9.09 18.28 -24.76
N ARG A 36 8.07 17.48 -24.46
CA ARG A 36 7.97 16.85 -23.16
C ARG A 36 9.18 15.92 -23.05
N ASN A 37 10.30 16.46 -22.60
CA ASN A 37 11.33 15.65 -21.97
C ASN A 37 10.76 15.14 -20.64
N THR A 38 9.93 14.12 -20.70
CA THR A 38 9.43 13.40 -19.51
C THR A 38 9.31 11.91 -19.81
N ALA A 39 10.38 11.32 -20.30
CA ALA A 39 10.60 9.89 -20.11
C ALA A 39 11.77 9.77 -19.15
N VAL A 40 11.51 10.02 -17.86
CA VAL A 40 12.33 9.36 -16.84
C VAL A 40 12.17 7.88 -17.16
N ASN A 41 13.25 7.21 -17.53
CA ASN A 41 13.20 5.79 -17.84
C ASN A 41 12.86 5.05 -16.53
N LYS A 42 11.57 4.76 -16.33
CA LYS A 42 11.01 4.10 -15.13
C LYS A 42 11.27 2.59 -15.11
N LEU A 43 12.09 2.10 -16.04
CA LEU A 43 12.45 0.68 -16.09
C LEU A 43 13.44 0.39 -14.97
N CYS A 44 12.90 -0.04 -13.84
CA CYS A 44 13.64 -0.83 -12.88
C CYS A 44 13.68 -2.27 -13.42
N GLY A 45 14.86 -2.92 -13.37
CA GLY A 45 14.95 -4.34 -13.73
C GLY A 45 14.02 -5.21 -12.87
N ASP A 46 13.99 -6.51 -13.16
CA ASP A 46 13.04 -7.46 -12.58
C ASP A 46 12.94 -7.36 -11.05
N GLU A 47 11.69 -7.48 -10.55
CA GLU A 47 11.32 -7.43 -9.12
C GLU A 47 11.68 -6.14 -8.36
N ARG A 48 11.94 -5.04 -9.09
CA ARG A 48 12.21 -3.73 -8.50
C ARG A 48 11.19 -2.70 -8.94
N LEU A 49 10.89 -1.76 -8.06
CA LEU A 49 9.92 -0.71 -8.26
C LEU A 49 10.57 0.66 -8.18
N TYR A 50 10.20 1.54 -9.11
CA TYR A 50 10.63 2.92 -9.14
C TYR A 50 9.83 3.73 -8.11
N PHE A 51 10.52 4.36 -7.15
CA PHE A 51 9.88 5.22 -6.16
C PHE A 51 10.05 6.69 -6.56
N ASN A 52 8.93 7.40 -6.75
CA ASN A 52 8.92 8.73 -7.36
C ASN A 52 9.64 9.77 -6.50
N GLU A 53 9.44 9.72 -5.19
CA GLU A 53 9.93 10.70 -4.21
C GLU A 53 11.46 10.70 -4.14
N THR A 54 12.07 9.51 -4.12
CA THR A 54 13.53 9.38 -4.06
C THR A 54 14.18 9.26 -5.44
N ARG A 55 13.38 9.04 -6.49
CA ARG A 55 13.82 8.81 -7.88
C ARG A 55 14.78 7.63 -8.02
N LYS A 56 14.56 6.55 -7.26
CA LYS A 56 15.40 5.34 -7.21
C LYS A 56 14.56 4.07 -7.33
N CYS A 57 15.21 2.98 -7.72
CA CYS A 57 14.62 1.64 -7.75
C CYS A 57 14.90 0.89 -6.46
N TYR A 58 13.88 0.26 -5.88
CA TYR A 58 13.97 -0.58 -4.67
C TYR A 58 13.38 -1.96 -4.92
N PRO A 59 13.81 -3.00 -4.20
CA PRO A 59 13.15 -4.31 -4.27
C PRO A 59 11.65 -4.21 -3.92
N ALA A 60 10.80 -4.85 -4.72
CA ALA A 60 9.38 -4.96 -4.44
C ALA A 60 9.15 -5.79 -3.16
N LYS A 61 8.02 -5.53 -2.47
CA LYS A 61 7.59 -6.23 -1.25
C LYS A 61 8.61 -6.20 -0.11
N LYS A 62 9.52 -5.22 -0.11
CA LYS A 62 10.47 -4.94 0.97
C LYS A 62 10.20 -3.55 1.53
N LYS A 63 10.75 -3.26 2.71
CA LYS A 63 10.62 -1.96 3.36
C LYS A 63 11.03 -0.80 2.44
N GLY A 64 12.17 -0.92 1.75
CA GLY A 64 12.64 0.10 0.81
C GLY A 64 12.64 1.51 1.45
N PRO A 65 12.05 2.53 0.79
CA PRO A 65 11.93 3.89 1.33
C PRO A 65 10.71 4.10 2.24
N CYS A 66 9.94 3.04 2.52
CA CYS A 66 8.69 3.13 3.26
C CYS A 66 8.87 3.23 4.78
N GLY A 67 7.82 3.71 5.44
CA GLY A 67 7.76 3.88 6.89
C GLY A 67 7.75 2.57 7.66
N GLU A 68 7.63 2.68 8.98
CA GLU A 68 7.42 1.54 9.87
C GLU A 68 6.11 0.81 9.51
N LEU A 69 6.11 -0.53 9.62
CA LEU A 69 4.97 -1.39 9.28
C LEU A 69 4.49 -1.27 7.82
N MET A 70 5.36 -0.81 6.92
CA MET A 70 5.05 -0.62 5.50
C MET A 70 6.07 -1.30 4.59
N VAL A 71 5.59 -1.75 3.44
CA VAL A 71 6.39 -2.32 2.36
C VAL A 71 6.08 -1.62 1.04
N LEU A 72 7.03 -1.66 0.12
CA LEU A 72 6.88 -1.10 -1.20
C LEU A 72 6.14 -2.09 -2.11
N GLU A 73 4.97 -1.74 -2.58
CA GLU A 73 4.16 -2.56 -3.48
C GLU A 73 3.92 -1.85 -4.82
N PRO A 74 3.63 -2.60 -5.90
CA PRO A 74 3.26 -1.98 -7.17
C PRO A 74 2.05 -1.06 -7.01
N SER A 75 2.11 0.13 -7.62
CA SER A 75 0.98 1.05 -7.71
C SER A 75 -0.13 0.46 -8.58
N ASN A 76 -1.38 0.80 -8.26
CA ASN A 76 -2.52 0.46 -9.10
C ASN A 76 -2.47 1.18 -10.47
N ALA A 77 -1.76 2.31 -10.57
CA ALA A 77 -1.68 3.09 -11.80
C ALA A 77 -0.56 2.63 -12.75
N ASP A 78 0.53 2.09 -12.20
CA ASP A 78 1.69 1.62 -12.96
C ASP A 78 2.46 0.59 -12.11
N GLU A 79 2.50 -0.65 -12.58
CA GLU A 79 3.13 -1.76 -11.86
C GLU A 79 4.65 -1.62 -11.69
N ASN A 80 5.29 -0.71 -12.44
CA ASN A 80 6.71 -0.39 -12.31
C ASN A 80 6.97 0.71 -11.27
N ILE A 81 5.92 1.37 -10.78
CA ILE A 81 6.00 2.39 -9.75
C ILE A 81 5.66 1.77 -8.40
N GLY A 82 6.50 2.02 -7.41
CA GLY A 82 6.26 1.57 -6.05
C GLY A 82 5.48 2.60 -5.24
N GLU A 83 4.48 2.12 -4.51
CA GLU A 83 3.75 2.84 -3.48
C GLU A 83 3.92 2.13 -2.14
N CYS A 84 4.01 2.91 -1.06
CA CYS A 84 4.13 2.35 0.28
C CYS A 84 2.75 1.94 0.80
N ASN A 85 2.59 0.67 1.13
CA ASN A 85 1.36 0.11 1.70
C ASN A 85 1.67 -0.62 3.01
N CYS A 86 0.63 -0.92 3.79
CA CYS A 86 0.81 -1.65 5.04
C CYS A 86 1.38 -3.03 4.77
N GLU A 87 2.33 -3.43 5.61
CA GLU A 87 2.91 -4.76 5.53
C GLU A 87 1.88 -5.82 5.88
N TYR A 88 1.75 -6.82 5.01
CA TYR A 88 1.08 -8.08 5.32
C TYR A 88 2.00 -9.20 4.86
N ILE A 89 2.09 -10.29 5.62
CA ILE A 89 2.85 -11.44 5.16
C ILE A 89 2.07 -12.07 4.00
N LYS A 90 2.60 -11.95 2.78
CA LYS A 90 2.09 -12.69 1.61
C LYS A 90 2.36 -14.19 1.80
N GLY A 91 1.44 -15.06 1.40
CA GLY A 91 1.56 -16.52 1.61
C GLY A 91 1.22 -17.00 3.03
N ALA A 92 0.99 -16.08 3.96
CA ALA A 92 0.55 -16.33 5.33
C ALA A 92 -0.97 -16.42 5.45
N LEU A 93 -1.63 -17.06 4.49
CA LEU A 93 -3.07 -17.36 4.57
C LEU A 93 -3.44 -18.17 5.83
N MET A 94 -2.45 -18.66 6.57
CA MET A 94 -2.60 -19.37 7.84
C MET A 94 -1.74 -18.81 8.99
N CYS A 95 -0.99 -17.72 8.79
CA CYS A 95 -0.25 -17.11 9.90
C CYS A 95 -1.10 -16.06 10.58
N PRO A 96 -1.28 -16.17 11.90
CA PRO A 96 -2.06 -15.17 12.53
C PRO A 96 -1.24 -13.93 12.85
N GLN A 97 -1.82 -12.81 12.46
CA GLN A 97 -1.22 -11.50 12.58
C GLN A 97 -2.30 -10.51 12.92
N ARG A 98 -1.94 -9.49 13.69
CA ARG A 98 -2.82 -8.36 13.87
C ARG A 98 -2.87 -7.53 12.59
N PRO A 99 -4.08 -7.29 12.04
CA PRO A 99 -4.22 -6.46 10.86
C PRO A 99 -3.70 -5.05 11.12
N LYS A 100 -3.22 -4.44 10.04
CA LYS A 100 -2.75 -3.06 10.01
C LYS A 100 -3.60 -2.27 9.05
N VAL A 101 -3.81 -0.99 9.35
CA VAL A 101 -4.58 -0.08 8.50
C VAL A 101 -3.76 1.17 8.20
N LEU A 102 -3.92 1.67 6.97
CA LEU A 102 -3.28 2.90 6.53
C LEU A 102 -4.03 4.10 7.11
N TRP A 103 -3.34 4.89 7.92
CA TRP A 103 -3.81 6.20 8.36
C TRP A 103 -3.38 7.25 7.35
N THR A 104 -4.29 7.56 6.42
CA THR A 104 -3.99 8.40 5.24
C THR A 104 -3.51 9.81 5.59
N GLN A 105 -3.91 10.36 6.74
CA GLN A 105 -3.50 11.69 7.19
C GLN A 105 -1.99 11.78 7.48
N GLU A 106 -1.38 10.67 7.90
CA GLU A 106 0.04 10.60 8.26
C GLU A 106 0.85 9.76 7.26
N SER A 107 0.18 9.10 6.30
CA SER A 107 0.80 8.11 5.40
C SER A 107 1.58 7.04 6.17
N ARG A 108 1.00 6.53 7.26
CA ARG A 108 1.58 5.52 8.15
C ARG A 108 0.59 4.41 8.45
N CYS A 109 1.11 3.22 8.73
CA CYS A 109 0.30 2.08 9.13
C CYS A 109 0.32 1.89 10.65
N TYR A 110 -0.84 1.50 11.18
CA TYR A 110 -1.05 1.22 12.60
C TYR A 110 -1.79 -0.11 12.73
N TYR A 111 -1.51 -0.84 13.79
CA TYR A 111 -2.28 -2.00 14.17
C TYR A 111 -3.71 -1.64 14.59
N ILE A 112 -4.67 -2.47 14.20
CA ILE A 112 -6.06 -2.28 14.62
C ILE A 112 -6.23 -2.53 16.12
N TYR A 113 -7.11 -1.80 16.79
CA TYR A 113 -7.37 -1.85 18.23
C TYR A 113 -6.16 -1.49 19.11
N GLU A 114 -5.20 -0.77 18.56
CA GLU A 114 -4.10 -0.18 19.33
C GLU A 114 -4.32 1.33 19.46
N GLN A 115 -3.62 1.99 20.40
CA GLN A 115 -3.75 3.44 20.54
C GLN A 115 -3.42 4.19 19.23
N GLY A 116 -2.29 3.87 18.59
CA GLY A 116 -1.89 4.46 17.32
C GLY A 116 -1.85 5.99 17.37
N PRO A 117 -2.42 6.70 16.36
CA PRO A 117 -2.52 8.17 16.37
C PRO A 117 -3.65 8.69 17.28
N CYS A 118 -4.43 7.81 17.89
CA CYS A 118 -5.56 8.20 18.73
C CYS A 118 -5.09 8.70 20.10
N LYS A 119 -5.94 9.52 20.75
CA LYS A 119 -5.66 9.99 22.10
C LYS A 119 -5.75 8.83 23.11
N LYS A 120 -5.19 9.05 24.31
CA LYS A 120 -5.28 8.08 25.40
C LYS A 120 -6.73 7.68 25.69
N GLY A 121 -7.00 6.39 25.79
CA GLY A 121 -8.33 5.82 26.00
C GLY A 121 -9.12 5.56 24.72
N GLU A 122 -8.54 5.87 23.56
CA GLU A 122 -9.06 5.50 22.25
C GLU A 122 -8.09 4.57 21.53
N TRP A 123 -8.60 3.90 20.50
CA TRP A 123 -7.85 3.00 19.65
C TRP A 123 -8.24 3.15 18.17
N VAL A 124 -7.43 2.60 17.29
CA VAL A 124 -7.69 2.54 15.84
C VAL A 124 -8.72 1.47 15.54
N VAL A 125 -9.90 1.85 15.02
CA VAL A 125 -10.93 0.92 14.59
C VAL A 125 -10.94 0.82 13.07
N PRO A 126 -10.79 -0.39 12.50
CA PRO A 126 -10.88 -0.58 11.07
C PRO A 126 -12.33 -0.64 10.62
N HIS A 127 -12.61 -0.11 9.43
CA HIS A 127 -13.93 -0.16 8.79
C HIS A 127 -13.80 -0.81 7.42
N LYS A 128 -14.76 -1.66 7.06
CA LYS A 128 -14.70 -2.43 5.80
C LYS A 128 -14.76 -1.52 4.56
N ASP A 129 -15.63 -0.52 4.60
CA ASP A 129 -15.96 0.35 3.47
C ASP A 129 -15.69 1.83 3.78
N ALA A 130 -14.88 2.10 4.81
CA ALA A 130 -14.53 3.45 5.24
C ALA A 130 -13.09 3.52 5.77
N ALA A 131 -12.56 4.74 5.85
CA ALA A 131 -11.27 4.97 6.48
C ALA A 131 -11.31 4.57 7.97
N PRO A 132 -10.20 4.06 8.54
CA PRO A 132 -10.14 3.77 9.96
C PRO A 132 -10.39 5.03 10.79
N SER A 133 -10.91 4.86 12.01
CA SER A 133 -11.22 5.97 12.91
C SER A 133 -10.74 5.71 14.32
N CYS A 134 -10.61 6.79 15.10
CA CYS A 134 -10.39 6.67 16.54
C CYS A 134 -11.72 6.47 17.26
N GLU A 135 -11.80 5.43 18.08
CA GLU A 135 -12.97 5.15 18.92
C GLU A 135 -12.56 4.85 20.36
N SER A 136 -13.47 5.11 21.30
CA SER A 136 -13.24 4.79 22.72
C SER A 136 -13.14 3.29 22.94
N ILE A 137 -12.19 2.89 23.78
CA ILE A 137 -11.97 1.48 24.11
C ILE A 137 -13.14 0.98 24.97
N PRO A 138 -13.95 0.00 24.52
CA PRO A 138 -15.13 -0.47 25.25
C PRO A 138 -14.81 -1.23 26.54
N CYS A 139 -13.61 -1.81 26.63
CA CYS A 139 -13.15 -2.66 27.74
C CYS A 139 -11.77 -2.22 28.22
N PRO A 140 -11.67 -1.02 28.84
CA PRO A 140 -10.38 -0.42 29.19
C PRO A 140 -9.58 -1.28 30.19
N GLU A 141 -10.23 -1.94 31.14
CA GLU A 141 -9.53 -2.80 32.11
C GLU A 141 -8.81 -3.97 31.44
N LYS A 142 -9.48 -4.68 30.51
CA LYS A 142 -8.89 -5.80 29.76
C LYS A 142 -7.78 -5.32 28.83
N TYR A 143 -7.96 -4.17 28.19
CA TYR A 143 -6.94 -3.54 27.35
C TYR A 143 -5.68 -3.18 28.16
N GLU A 144 -5.84 -2.52 29.31
CA GLU A 144 -4.73 -2.15 30.21
C GLU A 144 -4.08 -3.34 30.90
N ALA A 145 -4.82 -4.44 31.12
CA ALA A 145 -4.24 -5.69 31.57
C ALA A 145 -3.32 -6.28 30.50
N ARG A 146 -3.77 -6.34 29.24
CA ARG A 146 -2.93 -6.72 28.10
C ARG A 146 -1.69 -5.83 28.05
N LEU A 147 -1.86 -4.50 28.12
CA LEU A 147 -0.88 -3.50 28.62
C LEU A 147 0.43 -4.05 29.18
N LYS A 148 0.27 -4.84 30.24
CA LYS A 148 1.29 -5.22 31.20
C LYS A 148 1.89 -6.60 30.93
N GLU A 149 1.38 -7.35 29.95
CA GLU A 149 1.96 -8.63 29.52
C GLU A 149 3.37 -8.38 28.95
N LYS A 150 4.38 -8.71 29.76
CA LYS A 150 5.77 -8.22 29.61
C LYS A 150 6.67 -9.11 28.75
N TYR A 151 6.19 -10.27 28.33
CA TYR A 151 6.97 -11.29 27.63
C TYR A 151 6.08 -12.01 26.63
N TYR A 152 6.27 -11.76 25.34
CA TYR A 152 6.26 -12.79 24.30
C TYR A 152 6.53 -12.20 22.92
N PHE A 153 7.17 -13.02 22.09
CA PHE A 153 7.44 -12.91 20.64
C PHE A 153 6.21 -12.60 19.75
N SER A 154 5.04 -12.36 20.36
CA SER A 154 3.72 -12.31 19.71
C SER A 154 2.88 -11.10 20.18
N ALA A 155 3.50 -10.02 20.66
CA ALA A 155 2.78 -8.86 21.21
C ALA A 155 1.77 -8.26 20.20
N ASP A 156 2.09 -8.34 18.91
CA ASP A 156 1.19 -7.95 17.86
C ASP A 156 0.06 -8.97 17.71
N SER A 157 0.36 -10.26 17.73
CA SER A 157 -0.64 -11.33 17.58
C SER A 157 -1.63 -11.45 18.75
N ARG A 158 -1.27 -11.07 19.98
CA ARG A 158 -2.14 -11.08 21.19
C ARG A 158 -2.65 -9.68 21.54
N PHE A 159 -3.90 -9.39 21.20
CA PHE A 159 -4.55 -8.10 21.43
C PHE A 159 -6.02 -8.27 21.83
N VAL A 160 -6.58 -7.20 22.38
CA VAL A 160 -7.99 -7.15 22.78
C VAL A 160 -8.80 -6.54 21.64
N PHE A 161 -9.95 -7.14 21.31
CA PHE A 161 -10.84 -6.62 20.27
C PHE A 161 -12.31 -6.77 20.68
N PRO A 162 -13.19 -5.86 20.22
CA PRO A 162 -14.62 -5.95 20.43
C PRO A 162 -15.28 -6.84 19.37
N HIS A 163 -16.23 -7.68 19.78
CA HIS A 163 -17.11 -8.40 18.87
C HIS A 163 -18.47 -8.65 19.53
N ALA A 164 -19.56 -8.34 18.83
CA ALA A 164 -20.94 -8.53 19.31
C ALA A 164 -21.18 -7.99 20.74
N GLY A 165 -20.67 -6.79 21.05
CA GLY A 165 -20.86 -6.14 22.36
C GLY A 165 -20.02 -6.71 23.51
N LYS A 166 -19.11 -7.64 23.24
CA LYS A 166 -18.17 -8.21 24.21
C LYS A 166 -16.72 -8.00 23.77
N CYS A 167 -15.78 -8.15 24.70
CA CYS A 167 -14.36 -8.05 24.41
C CYS A 167 -13.62 -9.37 24.58
N TYR A 168 -12.87 -9.73 23.55
CA TYR A 168 -12.11 -10.97 23.46
C TYR A 168 -10.62 -10.67 23.36
N GLN A 169 -9.80 -11.68 23.65
CA GLN A 169 -8.35 -11.61 23.47
C GLN A 169 -7.99 -12.59 22.35
N SER A 170 -7.25 -12.13 21.35
CA SER A 170 -6.73 -13.02 20.31
C SER A 170 -5.71 -14.00 20.89
N TYR A 171 -5.55 -15.14 20.22
CA TYR A 171 -4.75 -16.28 20.69
C TYR A 171 -5.10 -16.73 22.11
N SER A 172 -6.39 -16.67 22.44
CA SER A 172 -6.89 -17.09 23.74
C SER A 172 -8.20 -17.85 23.58
N GLN A 173 -8.41 -18.81 24.48
CA GLN A 173 -9.67 -19.50 24.70
C GLN A 173 -10.59 -18.69 25.64
N GLU A 174 -10.06 -17.64 26.27
CA GLU A 174 -10.78 -16.84 27.26
C GLU A 174 -12.01 -16.15 26.69
N GLY A 175 -13.09 -16.19 27.46
CA GLY A 175 -14.35 -15.56 27.09
C GLY A 175 -15.18 -16.36 26.08
N GLY A 176 -14.71 -17.54 25.65
CA GLY A 176 -15.49 -18.49 24.85
C GLY A 176 -15.86 -17.94 23.47
N PHE A 177 -14.94 -17.25 22.79
CA PHE A 177 -15.17 -16.81 21.41
C PHE A 177 -15.29 -18.01 20.46
N CYS A 178 -14.37 -18.96 20.59
CA CYS A 178 -14.32 -20.19 19.82
C CYS A 178 -14.84 -21.39 20.64
N PRO A 179 -15.14 -22.53 19.99
CA PRO A 179 -15.34 -23.81 20.65
C PRO A 179 -14.22 -24.16 21.65
N ALA A 180 -14.49 -25.14 22.52
CA ALA A 180 -13.47 -25.66 23.41
C ALA A 180 -12.23 -26.12 22.61
N ASP A 181 -11.04 -25.88 23.17
CA ASP A 181 -9.74 -26.21 22.58
C ASP A 181 -9.30 -25.38 21.35
N GLU A 182 -10.11 -24.42 20.89
CA GLU A 182 -9.78 -23.52 19.78
C GLU A 182 -9.45 -22.09 20.25
N ILE A 183 -8.58 -21.41 19.51
CA ILE A 183 -8.22 -20.01 19.75
C ILE A 183 -8.75 -19.12 18.64
N VAL A 184 -9.10 -17.88 18.99
CA VAL A 184 -9.46 -16.86 18.00
C VAL A 184 -8.24 -16.12 17.49
N TYR A 185 -8.13 -15.96 16.18
CA TYR A 185 -7.07 -15.20 15.57
C TYR A 185 -7.52 -14.49 14.28
N PHE A 186 -6.65 -13.63 13.77
CA PHE A 186 -6.86 -12.89 12.52
C PHE A 186 -5.87 -13.42 11.49
N VAL A 187 -6.34 -13.70 10.28
CA VAL A 187 -5.47 -14.08 9.17
C VAL A 187 -4.90 -12.80 8.55
N GLY A 188 -3.61 -12.80 8.22
CA GLY A 188 -2.96 -11.65 7.58
C GLY A 188 -3.61 -11.23 6.24
N GLY A 189 -3.47 -9.96 5.89
CA GLY A 189 -4.05 -9.33 4.69
C GLY A 189 -5.20 -8.36 5.02
N ASP A 190 -5.98 -7.96 4.01
CA ASP A 190 -7.10 -7.00 4.14
C ASP A 190 -8.36 -7.59 4.81
N SER A 191 -8.26 -8.80 5.38
CA SER A 191 -9.38 -9.49 5.98
C SER A 191 -9.48 -9.18 7.48
N LEU A 192 -10.52 -8.42 7.87
CA LEU A 192 -10.93 -8.27 9.28
C LEU A 192 -11.68 -9.52 9.81
N ASN A 193 -11.41 -10.67 9.20
CA ASN A 193 -12.11 -11.91 9.48
C ASN A 193 -11.51 -12.56 10.72
N LEU A 194 -12.41 -12.99 11.61
CA LEU A 194 -12.08 -13.72 12.82
C LEU A 194 -12.11 -15.21 12.48
N HIS A 195 -11.03 -15.91 12.82
CA HIS A 195 -10.88 -17.34 12.60
C HIS A 195 -10.74 -18.06 13.93
N CYS A 196 -11.34 -19.25 14.01
CA CYS A 196 -11.13 -20.19 15.09
C CYS A 196 -10.38 -21.39 14.53
N ALA A 197 -9.32 -21.83 15.22
CA ALA A 197 -8.65 -23.09 14.92
C ALA A 197 -7.99 -23.65 16.17
N ASN A 198 -7.63 -24.93 16.09
CA ASN A 198 -6.78 -25.54 17.09
C ASN A 198 -5.39 -24.87 17.05
N PRO A 199 -4.80 -24.48 18.19
CA PRO A 199 -3.47 -23.87 18.22
C PRO A 199 -2.38 -24.68 17.49
N ASN A 200 -2.50 -26.01 17.46
CA ASN A 200 -1.54 -26.91 16.80
C ASN A 200 -1.71 -26.96 15.27
N GLU A 201 -2.85 -26.52 14.75
CA GLU A 201 -3.14 -26.43 13.31
C GLU A 201 -2.76 -25.08 12.73
N VAL A 202 -2.46 -24.10 13.59
CA VAL A 202 -1.93 -22.79 13.21
C VAL A 202 -0.46 -22.95 12.82
N VAL A 203 -0.22 -23.47 11.62
CA VAL A 203 1.12 -23.64 11.09
C VAL A 203 1.51 -22.40 10.30
N CYS A 204 2.46 -21.65 10.85
CA CYS A 204 3.20 -20.65 10.10
C CYS A 204 4.31 -21.31 9.29
N GLY A 205 3.99 -21.73 8.06
CA GLY A 205 5.01 -22.07 7.08
C GLY A 205 5.69 -20.78 6.62
N VAL A 206 6.91 -20.52 7.11
CA VAL A 206 7.81 -19.52 6.51
C VAL A 206 8.19 -19.99 5.10
N SER A 207 7.35 -19.70 4.11
CA SER A 207 7.77 -19.62 2.71
C SER A 207 8.16 -18.19 2.34
N TYR A 208 8.66 -17.44 3.31
CA TYR A 208 9.50 -16.28 3.12
C TYR A 208 10.78 -16.54 3.89
N THR A 209 11.70 -17.29 3.28
CA THR A 209 13.07 -16.78 3.29
C THR A 209 13.01 -15.58 2.34
N PRO A 210 13.16 -14.33 2.80
CA PRO A 210 13.81 -13.37 1.93
C PRO A 210 15.04 -14.06 1.36
N ASP A 211 15.35 -13.90 0.08
CA ASP A 211 16.73 -14.09 -0.39
C ASP A 211 17.62 -13.01 0.28
N MET A 212 17.71 -13.06 1.61
CA MET A 212 18.66 -12.34 2.41
C MET A 212 19.87 -13.25 2.42
N GLU A 213 20.79 -12.97 1.50
CA GLU A 213 22.13 -13.52 1.56
C GLU A 213 22.77 -12.99 2.84
N CYS A 214 22.63 -13.76 3.92
CA CYS A 214 23.39 -13.53 5.13
C CYS A 214 24.84 -13.99 4.88
N PRO A 215 25.84 -13.27 5.42
CA PRO A 215 27.24 -13.70 5.38
C PRO A 215 27.42 -15.13 5.90
N ASP A 216 28.49 -15.81 5.45
CA ASP A 216 28.86 -17.13 5.96
C ASP A 216 28.81 -17.18 7.50
N HIS A 217 28.17 -18.21 8.05
CA HIS A 217 27.90 -18.40 9.49
C HIS A 217 26.89 -17.43 10.13
N SER A 218 25.99 -16.85 9.35
CA SER A 218 24.81 -16.13 9.86
C SER A 218 23.52 -16.55 9.18
N GLU A 219 22.42 -16.49 9.90
CA GLU A 219 21.06 -16.79 9.42
C GLU A 219 20.16 -15.57 9.53
N PRO A 220 19.12 -15.43 8.69
CA PRO A 220 18.18 -14.33 8.78
C PRO A 220 17.45 -14.35 10.13
N ASP A 221 17.47 -13.24 10.87
CA ASP A 221 16.67 -13.07 12.06
C ASP A 221 15.21 -12.74 11.72
N PHE A 222 14.32 -12.84 12.70
CA PHE A 222 12.89 -12.57 12.54
C PHE A 222 12.54 -11.09 12.26
N GLN A 223 13.50 -10.17 12.38
CA GLN A 223 13.38 -8.75 12.04
C GLN A 223 13.92 -8.44 10.63
N GLY A 224 14.41 -9.44 9.91
CA GLY A 224 15.07 -9.25 8.62
C GLY A 224 16.47 -8.64 8.74
N GLY A 225 17.20 -8.94 9.81
CA GLY A 225 18.65 -8.82 9.91
C GLY A 225 19.34 -10.18 9.77
N CYS A 226 20.65 -10.26 10.03
CA CYS A 226 21.40 -11.52 10.05
C CYS A 226 22.01 -11.73 11.44
N GLU A 227 21.75 -12.88 12.06
CA GLU A 227 22.29 -13.28 13.36
C GLU A 227 23.29 -14.45 13.23
N PRO A 228 24.35 -14.51 14.04
CA PRO A 228 25.33 -15.59 13.96
C PRO A 228 24.71 -16.93 14.39
N VAL A 229 25.02 -17.99 13.65
CA VAL A 229 24.60 -19.36 14.02
C VAL A 229 25.39 -19.79 15.26
N THR A 230 24.74 -19.88 16.41
CA THR A 230 25.38 -20.42 17.63
C THR A 230 25.19 -21.93 17.69
N ASP A 231 26.26 -22.70 17.50
CA ASP A 231 26.25 -24.14 17.73
C ASP A 231 25.96 -24.43 19.21
N LEU A 232 24.86 -25.12 19.50
CA LEU A 232 24.49 -25.64 20.83
C LEU A 232 25.02 -27.07 21.03
#